data_AF-A0A533SUX8-F1
#
_entry.id   AF-A0A533SUX8-F1
#
_cell.length_a   1.000
_cell.length_b   1.000
_cell.length_c   1.000
_cell.angle_alpha   90.00
_cell.angle_beta   90.00
_cell.angle_gamma   90.00
#
_symmetry.space_group_name_H-M   'P 1'
#
loop_
_entity.id
_entity.type
_entity.pdbx_description
1 polymer ?
#
loop_
_entity_poly.entity_id
_entity_poly.type
_entity_poly.pdbx_seq_one_letter_code
_entity_poly.pdbx_strand_id
1 'polypeptide(L)'
;VIETLNELPIIIKLSREMGVKPVLGVRMKLSSTASGHWKESGGDRSVFGLNSSQIVEAVDILKNEGMLDCLKLLHYHIGSQIPNIRQIRNGLVEACRVYTGLIGEGAPMGMLDLGGGLAVDYDGSHTNFASSCNYTIDEYCRDVVEVIMETLAENDTPHPIIITESGRAMVAYYSVLVFNILDASRFSGDDTLPSIEEGSALITKNIHEAASNLREKNLQEIYHDAIYYRDEARDAFRRGDMGIRERALVERIFWYAMQKIQRILEGMRYVPDDFEGLDEAMSDVYYGNLSVFQSLPDVWAINQILPVMPIHRLKEAPTRNAIISDITCDCDGKIDRFIDLQDVARTLPLHELKHGEDYLVGVFLVGAYQETLGDLHNLLGDTNVASIRVGDNGEIEYVRELEGDSVEDVLSYVEYNPKELLNRFREKAERAVREGMITGQQRKAVTSAFNEGMRGYTYYETDEG
;
A
#
# COMPACT_ATOMS: atom_id res chain seq x y z
N VAL A 1 14.00 -4.89 26.73
CA VAL A 1 15.22 -5.37 26.03
C VAL A 1 16.15 -4.17 25.91
N ILE A 2 17.45 -4.32 26.19
CA ILE A 2 18.43 -3.24 26.09
C ILE A 2 18.76 -3.06 24.61
N GLU A 3 18.43 -1.90 24.07
CA GLU A 3 18.65 -1.57 22.66
C GLU A 3 19.79 -0.56 22.48
N THR A 4 20.04 0.24 23.51
CA THR A 4 21.21 1.13 23.61
C THR A 4 21.92 0.92 24.94
N LEU A 5 23.25 0.97 24.94
CA LEU A 5 24.03 0.69 26.14
C LEU A 5 23.74 1.69 27.28
N ASN A 6 23.34 2.91 26.92
CA ASN A 6 22.99 3.97 27.86
C ASN A 6 21.73 3.68 28.71
N GLU A 7 20.89 2.74 28.28
CA GLU A 7 19.73 2.30 29.08
C GLU A 7 20.15 1.54 30.33
N LEU A 8 21.25 0.79 30.26
CA LEU A 8 21.64 -0.15 31.32
C LEU A 8 21.90 0.55 32.67
N PRO A 9 22.66 1.66 32.75
CA PRO A 9 22.83 2.40 34.00
C PRO A 9 21.50 2.91 34.60
N ILE A 10 20.55 3.30 33.75
CA ILE A 10 19.23 3.78 34.18
C ILE A 10 18.43 2.62 34.79
N ILE A 11 18.42 1.46 34.13
CA ILE A 11 17.73 0.27 34.60
C ILE A 11 18.30 -0.20 35.95
N ILE A 12 19.63 -0.24 36.09
CA ILE A 12 20.29 -0.63 37.35
C ILE A 12 19.95 0.32 38.49
N LYS A 13 19.97 1.64 38.24
CA LYS A 13 19.59 2.65 39.23
C LYS A 13 18.15 2.44 39.70
N LEU A 14 17.20 2.34 38.78
CA LEU A 14 15.78 2.16 39.10
C LEU A 14 15.52 0.82 39.79
N SER A 15 16.18 -0.25 39.36
CA SER A 15 16.13 -1.57 40.01
C SER A 15 16.50 -1.48 41.49
N ARG A 16 17.54 -0.72 41.83
CA ARG A 16 17.98 -0.50 43.21
C ARG A 16 17.01 0.34 44.02
N GLU A 17 16.53 1.44 43.44
CA GLU A 17 15.56 2.33 44.09
C GLU A 17 14.24 1.61 44.39
N MET A 18 13.80 0.72 43.49
CA MET A 18 12.56 -0.04 43.62
C MET A 18 12.74 -1.36 44.40
N GLY A 19 13.97 -1.82 44.62
CA GLY A 19 14.25 -3.12 45.27
C GLY A 19 13.80 -4.33 44.44
N VAL A 20 13.75 -4.21 43.11
CA VAL A 20 13.28 -5.25 42.18
C VAL A 20 14.40 -5.71 41.27
N LYS A 21 14.65 -7.02 41.17
CA LYS A 21 15.56 -7.58 40.17
C LYS A 21 14.88 -7.63 38.79
N PRO A 22 15.43 -6.98 37.75
CA PRO A 22 14.83 -6.98 36.43
C PRO A 22 15.06 -8.31 35.71
N VAL A 23 14.20 -8.60 34.72
CA VAL A 23 14.49 -9.60 33.68
C VAL A 23 15.00 -8.83 32.46
N LEU A 24 16.28 -9.01 32.14
CA LEU A 24 16.95 -8.28 31.07
C LEU A 24 17.06 -9.17 29.84
N GLY A 25 16.89 -8.52 28.68
CA GLY A 25 17.35 -9.03 27.41
C GLY A 25 18.23 -8.01 26.74
N VAL A 26 19.04 -8.44 25.78
CA VAL A 26 19.85 -7.55 24.93
C VAL A 26 19.47 -7.73 23.48
N ARG A 27 19.30 -6.63 22.74
CA ARG A 27 19.13 -6.66 21.29
C ARG A 27 20.49 -6.62 20.63
N MET A 28 20.84 -7.65 19.85
CA MET A 28 22.08 -7.64 19.08
C MET A 28 21.87 -7.02 17.69
N LYS A 29 22.90 -6.38 17.17
CA LYS A 29 23.00 -6.08 15.74
C LYS A 29 23.50 -7.31 15.01
N LEU A 30 22.81 -7.70 13.95
CA LEU A 30 23.28 -8.72 13.03
C LEU A 30 24.32 -8.12 12.09
N SER A 31 25.33 -8.91 11.72
CA SER A 31 26.27 -8.58 10.64
C SER A 31 25.57 -8.70 9.27
N SER A 32 24.57 -9.59 9.16
CA SER A 32 23.76 -9.77 7.96
C SER A 32 22.69 -8.69 7.77
N THR A 33 22.45 -8.26 6.52
CA THR A 33 21.38 -7.31 6.16
C THR A 33 20.20 -8.04 5.49
N ALA A 34 18.99 -7.51 5.69
CA ALA A 34 17.79 -7.94 4.98
C ALA A 34 17.78 -7.45 3.51
N SER A 35 17.02 -8.09 2.64
CA SER A 35 16.63 -7.55 1.32
C SER A 35 15.25 -6.88 1.37
N GLY A 36 14.88 -6.13 0.32
CA GLY A 36 13.57 -5.48 0.21
C GLY A 36 13.50 -4.10 0.86
N HIS A 37 12.29 -3.59 1.10
CA HIS A 37 12.08 -2.22 1.62
C HIS A 37 12.57 -2.04 3.08
N TRP A 38 12.84 -3.13 3.80
CA TRP A 38 13.22 -3.12 5.22
C TRP A 38 14.73 -3.34 5.45
N LYS A 39 15.55 -3.16 4.41
CA LYS A 39 17.00 -3.37 4.45
C LYS A 39 17.70 -2.60 5.58
N GLU A 40 17.21 -1.41 5.92
CA GLU A 40 17.80 -0.54 6.95
C GLU A 40 17.46 -0.96 8.39
N SER A 41 16.49 -1.87 8.57
CA SER A 41 16.11 -2.38 9.89
C SER A 41 17.14 -3.34 10.50
N GLY A 42 17.96 -3.99 9.66
CA GLY A 42 19.02 -4.93 10.05
C GLY A 42 20.43 -4.45 9.70
N GLY A 43 21.45 -5.25 10.04
CA GLY A 43 22.86 -4.94 9.74
C GLY A 43 23.53 -3.97 10.73
N ASP A 44 24.84 -3.75 10.53
CA ASP A 44 25.68 -2.86 11.36
C ASP A 44 25.17 -1.42 11.47
N ARG A 45 24.43 -0.96 10.45
CA ARG A 45 23.85 0.39 10.37
C ARG A 45 22.45 0.50 10.98
N SER A 46 21.88 -0.58 11.51
CA SER A 46 20.60 -0.52 12.21
C SER A 46 20.67 0.51 13.34
N VAL A 47 19.62 1.31 13.47
CA VAL A 47 19.51 2.38 14.48
C VAL A 47 19.38 1.83 15.91
N PHE A 48 18.96 0.56 16.06
CA PHE A 48 18.76 -0.10 17.34
C PHE A 48 19.67 -1.32 17.50
N GLY A 49 19.93 -1.71 18.74
CA GLY A 49 20.72 -2.87 19.11
C GLY A 49 22.18 -2.54 19.43
N LEU A 50 22.81 -3.48 20.11
CA LEU A 50 24.21 -3.42 20.53
C LEU A 50 25.07 -4.21 19.54
N ASN A 51 26.20 -3.63 19.12
CA ASN A 51 27.23 -4.40 18.46
C ASN A 51 27.97 -5.30 19.46
N SER A 52 28.81 -6.22 18.97
CA SER A 52 29.51 -7.20 19.84
C SER A 52 30.34 -6.55 20.95
N SER A 53 30.97 -5.40 20.70
CA SER A 53 31.75 -4.69 21.73
C SER A 53 30.85 -4.14 22.83
N GLN A 54 29.69 -3.59 22.47
CA GLN A 54 28.72 -3.05 23.42
C GLN A 54 28.02 -4.18 24.20
N ILE A 55 27.80 -5.34 23.59
CA ILE A 55 27.27 -6.52 24.30
C ILE A 55 28.25 -6.97 25.38
N VAL A 56 29.55 -7.07 25.06
CA VAL A 56 30.59 -7.41 26.05
C VAL A 56 30.65 -6.36 27.16
N GLU A 57 30.60 -5.08 26.81
CA GLU A 57 30.56 -3.99 27.81
C GLU A 57 29.33 -4.07 28.72
N ALA A 58 28.15 -4.41 28.17
CA ALA A 58 26.94 -4.64 28.97
C ALA A 58 27.11 -5.82 29.95
N VAL A 59 27.75 -6.90 29.50
CA VAL A 59 28.09 -8.06 30.36
C VAL A 59 29.03 -7.64 31.48
N ASP A 60 30.07 -6.88 31.19
CA ASP A 60 31.04 -6.41 32.19
C ASP A 60 30.39 -5.50 33.24
N ILE A 61 29.52 -4.56 32.81
CA ILE A 61 28.73 -3.72 33.71
C ILE A 61 27.86 -4.60 34.61
N LEU A 62 27.12 -5.56 34.05
CA LEU A 62 26.27 -6.46 34.83
C LEU A 62 27.05 -7.34 35.82
N LYS A 63 28.25 -7.81 35.44
CA LYS A 63 29.15 -8.55 36.34
C LYS A 63 29.60 -7.68 37.50
N ASN A 64 30.07 -6.47 37.23
CA ASN A 64 30.55 -5.52 38.23
C ASN A 64 29.44 -5.13 39.22
N GLU A 65 28.20 -5.03 38.74
CA GLU A 65 27.04 -4.66 39.55
C GLU A 65 26.37 -5.86 40.23
N GLY A 66 26.87 -7.09 40.00
CA GLY A 66 26.32 -8.33 40.58
C GLY A 66 24.94 -8.71 40.05
N MET A 67 24.64 -8.35 38.80
CA MET A 67 23.33 -8.47 38.15
C MET A 67 23.35 -9.32 36.87
N LEU A 68 24.44 -10.04 36.57
CA LEU A 68 24.53 -10.89 35.37
C LEU A 68 23.43 -11.98 35.33
N ASP A 69 22.96 -12.44 36.49
CA ASP A 69 21.83 -13.37 36.64
C ASP A 69 20.49 -12.83 36.08
N CYS A 70 20.42 -11.51 35.86
CA CYS A 70 19.26 -10.85 35.27
C CYS A 70 19.21 -10.97 33.74
N LEU A 71 20.34 -11.23 33.06
CA LEU A 71 20.41 -11.35 31.60
C LEU A 71 19.92 -12.73 31.13
N LYS A 72 18.70 -12.77 30.58
CA LYS A 72 17.96 -14.00 30.27
C LYS A 72 17.51 -14.14 28.81
N LEU A 73 17.56 -13.05 28.04
CA LEU A 73 17.01 -13.02 26.68
C LEU A 73 18.02 -12.41 25.69
N LEU A 74 18.24 -13.10 24.58
CA LEU A 74 18.87 -12.50 23.39
C LEU A 74 17.76 -12.21 22.38
N HIS A 75 17.70 -10.97 21.91
CA HIS A 75 16.78 -10.54 20.86
C HIS A 75 17.59 -10.11 19.63
N TYR A 76 17.06 -10.37 18.45
CA TYR A 76 17.50 -9.70 17.24
C TYR A 76 16.29 -9.47 16.32
N HIS A 77 16.42 -8.56 15.36
CA HIS A 77 15.39 -8.34 14.36
C HIS A 77 16.03 -8.09 13.00
N ILE A 78 15.72 -8.94 12.03
CA ILE A 78 16.24 -8.83 10.65
C ILE A 78 15.51 -7.70 9.90
N GLY A 79 14.22 -7.55 10.14
CA GLY A 79 13.31 -6.65 9.43
C GLY A 79 11.93 -7.29 9.26
N SER A 80 10.96 -6.56 8.71
CA SER A 80 9.66 -7.10 8.32
C SER A 80 9.71 -7.65 6.88
N GLN A 81 8.83 -8.60 6.57
CA GLN A 81 8.63 -9.14 5.21
C GLN A 81 9.94 -9.67 4.61
N ILE A 82 10.55 -10.69 5.24
CA ILE A 82 11.79 -11.29 4.73
C ILE A 82 11.41 -12.35 3.70
N PRO A 83 11.68 -12.14 2.39
CA PRO A 83 11.13 -13.01 1.35
C PRO A 83 11.94 -14.31 1.19
N ASN A 84 13.19 -14.35 1.67
CA ASN A 84 14.12 -15.45 1.45
C ASN A 84 14.49 -16.18 2.76
N ILE A 85 14.11 -17.45 2.85
CA ILE A 85 14.38 -18.30 4.03
C ILE A 85 15.87 -18.38 4.40
N ARG A 86 16.78 -18.32 3.42
CA ARG A 86 18.23 -18.39 3.67
C ARG A 86 18.73 -17.21 4.51
N GLN A 87 18.11 -16.03 4.38
CA GLN A 87 18.47 -14.87 5.19
C GLN A 87 18.10 -15.07 6.66
N ILE A 88 16.95 -15.69 6.91
CA ILE A 88 16.48 -16.04 8.25
C ILE A 88 17.44 -17.05 8.90
N ARG A 89 17.79 -18.12 8.18
CA ARG A 89 18.76 -19.12 8.66
C ARG A 89 20.11 -18.48 9.00
N ASN A 90 20.65 -17.65 8.11
CA ASN A 90 21.95 -17.02 8.32
C ASN A 90 21.97 -16.10 9.56
N GLY A 91 20.94 -15.25 9.72
CA GLY A 91 20.83 -14.39 10.91
C GLY A 91 20.68 -15.19 12.20
N LEU A 92 19.95 -16.30 12.15
CA LEU A 92 19.75 -17.18 13.30
C LEU A 92 21.04 -17.92 13.72
N VAL A 93 21.87 -18.36 12.76
CA VAL A 93 23.18 -18.96 13.06
C VAL A 93 24.03 -17.96 13.85
N GLU A 94 24.13 -16.71 13.39
CA GLU A 94 24.87 -15.65 14.07
C GLU A 94 24.33 -15.43 15.50
N ALA A 95 23.02 -15.31 15.65
CA ALA A 95 22.37 -15.13 16.94
C ALA A 95 22.65 -16.30 17.91
N CYS A 96 22.62 -17.55 17.43
CA CYS A 96 22.94 -18.72 18.25
C CYS A 96 24.40 -18.71 18.75
N ARG A 97 25.34 -18.17 17.95
CA ARG A 97 26.74 -18.01 18.38
C ARG A 97 26.88 -16.96 19.48
N VAL A 98 26.19 -15.82 19.34
CA VAL A 98 26.17 -14.79 20.39
C VAL A 98 25.50 -15.31 21.66
N TYR A 99 24.37 -16.02 21.52
CA TYR A 99 23.66 -16.66 22.63
C TYR A 99 24.56 -17.60 23.42
N THR A 100 25.29 -18.48 22.72
CA THR A 100 26.25 -19.41 23.32
C THR A 100 27.41 -18.66 23.99
N GLY A 101 27.91 -17.59 23.35
CA GLY A 101 28.95 -16.72 23.93
C GLY A 101 28.51 -16.07 25.26
N LEU A 102 27.28 -15.57 25.34
CA LEU A 102 26.72 -15.00 26.57
C LEU A 102 26.62 -16.03 27.71
N ILE A 103 26.26 -17.28 27.39
CA ILE A 103 26.29 -18.38 28.36
C ILE A 103 27.73 -18.65 28.81
N GLY A 104 28.70 -18.66 27.88
CA GLY A 104 30.12 -18.79 28.19
C GLY A 104 30.65 -17.70 29.12
N GLU A 105 30.10 -16.48 29.03
CA GLU A 105 30.39 -15.37 29.92
C GLU A 105 29.72 -15.48 31.31
N GLY A 106 28.85 -16.48 31.51
CA GLY A 106 28.16 -16.77 32.78
C GLY A 106 26.74 -16.22 32.88
N ALA A 107 26.18 -15.67 31.80
CA ALA A 107 24.76 -15.29 31.79
C ALA A 107 23.89 -16.55 31.77
N PRO A 108 22.81 -16.64 32.58
CA PRO A 108 21.95 -17.82 32.59
C PRO A 108 21.18 -18.00 31.28
N MET A 109 20.93 -16.91 30.55
CA MET A 109 20.11 -16.90 29.34
C MET A 109 18.76 -17.65 29.56
N GLY A 110 18.21 -18.27 28.52
CA GLY A 110 16.98 -19.05 28.57
C GLY A 110 15.96 -18.71 27.49
N MET A 111 16.03 -17.52 26.90
CA MET A 111 15.14 -17.09 25.81
C MET A 111 15.93 -16.58 24.61
N LEU A 112 15.52 -17.02 23.42
CA LEU A 112 16.02 -16.54 22.15
C LEU A 112 14.84 -15.99 21.35
N ASP A 113 14.86 -14.69 21.12
CA ASP A 113 13.83 -13.97 20.41
C ASP A 113 14.34 -13.53 19.04
N LEU A 114 13.66 -14.03 18.00
CA LEU A 114 14.03 -13.83 16.61
C LEU A 114 13.44 -12.53 16.04
N GLY A 115 12.60 -11.85 16.83
CA GLY A 115 11.81 -10.71 16.38
C GLY A 115 10.82 -11.10 15.29
N GLY A 116 10.40 -10.11 14.49
CA GLY A 116 9.56 -10.33 13.31
C GLY A 116 10.34 -10.85 12.09
N GLY A 117 9.67 -10.84 10.94
CA GLY A 117 10.28 -11.15 9.64
C GLY A 117 9.64 -12.29 8.87
N LEU A 118 8.83 -13.12 9.54
CA LEU A 118 7.92 -14.06 8.87
C LEU A 118 7.03 -13.29 7.88
N ALA A 119 7.23 -13.57 6.60
CA ALA A 119 6.60 -12.87 5.50
C ALA A 119 5.19 -13.42 5.21
N VAL A 120 4.39 -12.59 4.54
CA VAL A 120 3.10 -12.95 3.98
C VAL A 120 3.23 -12.97 2.46
N ASP A 121 2.65 -13.97 1.82
CA ASP A 121 2.62 -14.04 0.36
C ASP A 121 1.44 -13.22 -0.17
N TYR A 122 1.70 -11.98 -0.56
CA TYR A 122 0.66 -11.05 -1.03
C TYR A 122 0.31 -11.25 -2.50
N ASP A 123 1.26 -11.67 -3.33
CA ASP A 123 1.04 -11.89 -4.77
C ASP A 123 0.75 -13.35 -5.15
N GLY A 124 0.98 -14.30 -4.23
CA GLY A 124 0.72 -15.73 -4.44
C GLY A 124 1.76 -16.42 -5.32
N SER A 125 2.88 -15.76 -5.62
CA SER A 125 3.92 -16.28 -6.51
C SER A 125 4.82 -17.32 -5.84
N HIS A 126 4.86 -17.35 -4.50
CA HIS A 126 5.80 -18.18 -3.73
C HIS A 126 7.28 -17.95 -4.13
N THR A 127 7.66 -16.71 -4.42
CA THR A 127 9.01 -16.32 -4.84
C THR A 127 9.73 -15.44 -3.82
N ASN A 128 11.00 -15.12 -4.10
CA ASN A 128 11.78 -14.14 -3.34
C ASN A 128 11.43 -12.67 -3.64
N PHE A 129 10.31 -12.41 -4.32
CA PHE A 129 9.85 -11.06 -4.61
C PHE A 129 9.46 -10.31 -3.33
N ALA A 130 9.54 -8.98 -3.33
CA ALA A 130 9.36 -8.16 -2.13
C ALA A 130 7.96 -8.31 -1.49
N SER A 131 6.92 -8.53 -2.32
CA SER A 131 5.54 -8.77 -1.88
C SER A 131 5.22 -10.26 -1.68
N SER A 132 6.22 -11.14 -1.68
CA SER A 132 6.06 -12.61 -1.57
C SER A 132 7.07 -13.20 -0.58
N CYS A 133 7.05 -14.53 -0.41
CA CYS A 133 8.14 -15.30 0.17
C CYS A 133 8.34 -16.66 -0.49
N ASN A 134 9.58 -17.18 -0.45
CA ASN A 134 9.94 -18.46 -1.04
C ASN A 134 9.84 -19.65 -0.08
N TYR A 135 9.05 -19.52 0.98
CA TYR A 135 8.93 -20.52 2.03
C TYR A 135 7.54 -20.54 2.65
N THR A 136 7.20 -21.68 3.27
CA THR A 136 5.96 -21.85 4.02
C THR A 136 6.17 -21.60 5.52
N ILE A 137 5.07 -21.40 6.27
CA ILE A 137 5.14 -21.31 7.75
C ILE A 137 5.79 -22.57 8.33
N ASP A 138 5.43 -23.75 7.83
CA ASP A 138 5.99 -25.01 8.30
C ASP A 138 7.50 -25.13 8.03
N GLU A 139 7.97 -24.65 6.87
CA GLU A 139 9.40 -24.57 6.55
C GLU A 139 10.12 -23.59 7.47
N TYR A 140 9.56 -22.39 7.67
CA TYR A 140 10.10 -21.42 8.62
C TYR A 140 10.27 -22.04 10.03
N CYS A 141 9.24 -22.72 10.54
CA CYS A 141 9.30 -23.36 11.85
C CYS A 141 10.35 -24.47 11.91
N ARG A 142 10.43 -25.34 10.88
CA ARG A 142 11.44 -26.40 10.83
C ARG A 142 12.85 -25.85 10.76
N ASP A 143 13.09 -24.87 9.89
CA ASP A 143 14.39 -24.26 9.67
C ASP A 143 14.90 -23.53 10.92
N VAL A 144 14.01 -22.81 11.61
CA VAL A 144 14.36 -22.15 12.88
C VAL A 144 14.79 -23.18 13.93
N VAL A 145 14.00 -24.25 14.11
CA VAL A 145 14.30 -25.28 15.11
C VAL A 145 15.57 -26.04 14.76
N GLU A 146 15.73 -26.44 13.50
CA GLU A 146 16.92 -27.16 13.00
C GLU A 146 18.19 -26.37 13.25
N VAL A 147 18.24 -25.10 12.83
CA VAL A 147 19.43 -24.24 12.98
C VAL A 147 19.79 -24.06 14.47
N ILE A 148 18.80 -23.86 15.34
CA ILE A 148 19.04 -23.73 16.78
C ILE A 148 19.62 -25.03 17.35
N MET A 149 19.02 -26.17 17.02
CA MET A 149 19.49 -27.48 17.51
C MET A 149 20.92 -27.76 17.06
N GLU A 150 21.21 -27.59 15.77
CA GLU A 150 22.53 -27.86 15.20
C GLU A 150 23.60 -26.93 15.80
N THR A 151 23.31 -25.63 15.89
CA THR A 151 24.30 -24.64 16.34
C THR A 151 24.59 -24.75 17.84
N LEU A 152 23.58 -25.05 18.66
CA LEU A 152 23.73 -25.17 20.11
C LEU A 152 24.33 -26.52 20.54
N ALA A 153 24.12 -27.59 19.76
CA ALA A 153 24.68 -28.91 20.04
C ALA A 153 26.22 -28.91 20.04
N GLU A 154 26.87 -28.03 19.27
CA GLU A 154 28.33 -27.95 19.21
C GLU A 154 29.00 -27.62 20.55
N ASN A 155 28.28 -26.96 21.48
CA ASN A 155 28.80 -26.54 22.78
C ASN A 155 28.00 -27.15 23.96
N ASP A 156 27.19 -28.18 23.70
CA ASP A 156 26.26 -28.77 24.67
C ASP A 156 25.36 -27.71 25.36
N THR A 157 25.02 -26.64 24.63
CA THR A 157 24.24 -25.53 25.15
C THR A 157 22.76 -25.95 25.30
N PRO A 158 22.14 -25.74 26.48
CA PRO A 158 20.71 -26.02 26.67
C PRO A 158 19.84 -25.24 25.67
N HIS A 159 18.80 -25.88 25.15
CA HIS A 159 17.91 -25.24 24.18
C HIS A 159 17.07 -24.12 24.84
N PRO A 160 16.98 -22.92 24.23
CA PRO A 160 16.18 -21.82 24.74
C PRO A 160 14.68 -22.02 24.49
N ILE A 161 13.87 -21.21 25.18
CA ILE A 161 12.53 -20.86 24.71
C ILE A 161 12.68 -19.99 23.46
N ILE A 162 12.07 -20.42 22.36
CA ILE A 162 12.06 -19.70 21.09
C ILE A 162 10.87 -18.73 21.08
N ILE A 163 11.14 -17.47 20.77
CA ILE A 163 10.13 -16.40 20.65
C ILE A 163 10.19 -15.83 19.24
N THR A 164 9.03 -15.56 18.65
CA THR A 164 8.91 -14.82 17.38
C THR A 164 7.89 -13.68 17.57
N GLU A 165 8.15 -12.56 16.93
CA GLU A 165 7.27 -11.38 16.94
C GLU A 165 6.61 -11.22 15.56
N SER A 166 6.01 -12.30 15.07
CA SER A 166 5.47 -12.43 13.70
C SER A 166 4.15 -11.68 13.49
N GLY A 167 4.11 -10.39 13.82
CA GLY A 167 2.90 -9.55 13.79
C GLY A 167 2.19 -9.55 12.43
N ARG A 168 2.89 -9.20 11.36
CA ARG A 168 2.33 -9.17 9.98
C ARG A 168 1.65 -10.48 9.60
N ALA A 169 2.30 -11.62 9.87
CA ALA A 169 1.76 -12.93 9.54
C ALA A 169 0.48 -13.28 10.32
N MET A 170 0.36 -12.78 11.56
CA MET A 170 -0.84 -12.98 12.39
C MET A 170 -2.03 -12.14 11.93
N VAL A 171 -1.77 -10.94 11.41
CA VAL A 171 -2.82 -9.92 11.21
C VAL A 171 -3.03 -9.52 9.75
N ALA A 172 -2.29 -10.03 8.77
CA ALA A 172 -2.55 -9.66 7.37
C ALA A 172 -3.94 -10.12 6.90
N TYR A 173 -4.34 -11.35 7.24
CA TYR A 173 -5.50 -12.03 6.63
C TYR A 173 -6.87 -11.68 7.23
N TYR A 174 -6.96 -10.94 8.35
CA TYR A 174 -8.24 -10.79 9.08
C TYR A 174 -9.11 -9.64 8.58
N SER A 175 -8.60 -8.74 7.72
CA SER A 175 -9.30 -7.54 7.28
C SER A 175 -9.31 -7.41 5.76
N VAL A 176 -10.40 -6.84 5.23
CA VAL A 176 -10.64 -6.54 3.81
C VAL A 176 -11.25 -5.15 3.72
N LEU A 177 -10.65 -4.28 2.90
CA LEU A 177 -11.21 -2.97 2.58
C LEU A 177 -12.20 -3.14 1.43
N VAL A 178 -13.42 -2.63 1.57
CA VAL A 178 -14.44 -2.68 0.53
C VAL A 178 -14.92 -1.27 0.19
N PHE A 179 -14.95 -0.94 -1.09
CA PHE A 179 -15.46 0.35 -1.57
C PHE A 179 -16.19 0.18 -2.90
N ASN A 180 -17.08 1.14 -3.22
CA ASN A 180 -17.74 1.22 -4.51
C ASN A 180 -16.93 2.06 -5.50
N ILE A 181 -17.08 1.78 -6.79
CA ILE A 181 -16.61 2.65 -7.87
C ILE A 181 -17.71 3.67 -8.19
N LEU A 182 -17.39 4.95 -8.10
CA LEU A 182 -18.30 6.07 -8.34
C LEU A 182 -18.52 6.33 -9.83
N ASP A 183 -17.43 6.30 -10.60
CA ASP A 183 -17.44 6.53 -12.04
C ASP A 183 -16.21 5.90 -12.70
N ALA A 184 -16.19 5.84 -14.02
CA ALA A 184 -15.01 5.45 -14.78
C ALA A 184 -14.76 6.43 -15.94
N SER A 185 -13.57 7.01 -15.97
CA SER A 185 -13.07 7.68 -17.16
C SER A 185 -12.61 6.62 -18.14
N ARG A 186 -13.38 6.46 -19.21
CA ARG A 186 -13.05 5.51 -20.26
C ARG A 186 -11.95 6.07 -21.14
N PHE A 187 -10.90 5.29 -21.31
CA PHE A 187 -10.05 5.45 -22.46
C PHE A 187 -10.79 4.86 -23.68
N SER A 188 -11.31 5.75 -24.54
CA SER A 188 -11.91 5.37 -25.82
C SER A 188 -11.24 6.15 -26.95
N GLY A 189 -10.36 5.47 -27.68
CA GLY A 189 -10.08 5.86 -29.07
C GLY A 189 -11.36 5.75 -29.90
N ASP A 190 -11.43 6.48 -31.02
CA ASP A 190 -12.50 6.26 -31.99
C ASP A 190 -12.35 4.83 -32.56
N ASP A 191 -13.45 4.09 -32.76
CA ASP A 191 -13.38 2.78 -33.45
C ASP A 191 -13.08 2.91 -34.95
N THR A 192 -13.29 4.11 -35.50
CA THR A 192 -13.12 4.44 -36.91
C THR A 192 -12.13 5.59 -37.05
N LEU A 193 -11.22 5.49 -38.03
CA LEU A 193 -10.27 6.55 -38.34
C LEU A 193 -11.03 7.87 -38.62
N PRO A 194 -10.77 8.96 -37.88
CA PRO A 194 -11.43 10.23 -38.09
C PRO A 194 -11.19 10.79 -39.50
N SER A 195 -12.23 11.31 -40.14
CA SER A 195 -12.10 11.97 -41.44
C SER A 195 -11.36 13.30 -41.33
N ILE A 196 -10.46 13.58 -42.28
CA ILE A 196 -9.74 14.85 -42.39
C ILE A 196 -10.28 15.68 -43.56
N GLU A 197 -10.20 17.01 -43.45
CA GLU A 197 -10.54 17.93 -44.54
C GLU A 197 -9.34 18.14 -45.47
N GLU A 198 -9.59 18.47 -46.74
CA GLU A 198 -8.53 18.70 -47.74
C GLU A 198 -7.58 19.86 -47.35
N GLY A 199 -8.07 20.83 -46.59
CA GLY A 199 -7.31 21.95 -46.05
C GLY A 199 -6.53 21.68 -44.75
N SER A 200 -6.57 20.46 -44.21
CA SER A 200 -5.87 20.13 -42.97
C SER A 200 -4.35 20.33 -43.10
N ALA A 201 -3.70 20.70 -42.01
CA ALA A 201 -2.25 20.86 -41.93
C ALA A 201 -1.53 19.56 -42.32
N LEU A 202 -0.29 19.72 -42.77
CA LEU A 202 0.53 18.58 -43.22
C LEU A 202 0.71 17.53 -42.11
N ILE A 203 0.90 17.96 -40.85
CA ILE A 203 1.02 17.06 -39.68
C ILE A 203 -0.22 16.17 -39.55
N THR A 204 -1.41 16.76 -39.67
CA THR A 204 -2.71 16.06 -39.61
C THR A 204 -2.85 15.05 -40.74
N LYS A 205 -2.42 15.41 -41.95
CA LYS A 205 -2.44 14.50 -43.12
C LYS A 205 -1.48 13.32 -42.93
N ASN A 206 -0.29 13.57 -42.41
CA ASN A 206 0.73 12.54 -42.24
C ASN A 206 0.33 11.52 -41.16
N ILE A 207 -0.17 11.97 -39.99
CA ILE A 207 -0.62 11.04 -38.95
C ILE A 207 -1.84 10.23 -39.42
N HIS A 208 -2.74 10.84 -40.19
CA HIS A 208 -3.87 10.13 -40.79
C HIS A 208 -3.41 9.06 -41.78
N GLU A 209 -2.44 9.38 -42.65
CA GLU A 209 -1.85 8.42 -43.58
C GLU A 209 -1.18 7.25 -42.84
N ALA A 210 -0.36 7.53 -41.82
CA ALA A 210 0.26 6.51 -40.97
C ALA A 210 -0.79 5.58 -40.33
N ALA A 211 -1.82 6.15 -39.70
CA ALA A 211 -2.90 5.39 -39.07
C ALA A 211 -3.72 4.55 -40.09
N SER A 212 -3.92 5.06 -41.31
CA SER A 212 -4.62 4.34 -42.39
C SER A 212 -3.83 3.14 -42.92
N ASN A 213 -2.49 3.22 -42.92
CA ASN A 213 -1.58 2.20 -43.42
C ASN A 213 -1.15 1.18 -42.36
N LEU A 214 -1.75 1.23 -41.17
CA LEU A 214 -1.43 0.34 -40.06
C LEU A 214 -1.75 -1.13 -40.36
N ARG A 215 -0.69 -1.95 -40.34
CA ARG A 215 -0.67 -3.41 -40.57
C ARG A 215 0.20 -4.06 -39.47
N GLU A 216 0.06 -5.37 -39.30
CA GLU A 216 0.88 -6.14 -38.36
C GLU A 216 2.40 -6.03 -38.63
N LYS A 217 2.80 -5.97 -39.90
CA LYS A 217 4.21 -5.90 -40.31
C LYS A 217 4.93 -4.56 -40.07
N ASN A 218 4.19 -3.49 -39.79
CA ASN A 218 4.74 -2.13 -39.66
C ASN A 218 4.31 -1.44 -38.34
N LEU A 219 3.92 -2.21 -37.32
CA LEU A 219 3.42 -1.66 -36.06
C LEU A 219 4.41 -0.71 -35.38
N GLN A 220 5.69 -1.10 -35.29
CA GLN A 220 6.73 -0.26 -34.67
C GLN A 220 6.94 1.05 -35.42
N GLU A 221 7.00 0.99 -36.75
CA GLU A 221 7.13 2.19 -37.60
C GLU A 221 5.95 3.15 -37.38
N ILE A 222 4.72 2.63 -37.47
CA ILE A 222 3.51 3.44 -37.29
C ILE A 222 3.38 3.96 -35.85
N TYR A 223 3.85 3.21 -34.85
CA TYR A 223 3.90 3.64 -33.47
C TYR A 223 4.82 4.85 -33.28
N HIS A 224 6.05 4.77 -33.80
CA HIS A 224 7.01 5.87 -33.77
C HIS A 224 6.51 7.09 -34.54
N ASP A 225 5.94 6.90 -35.74
CA ASP A 225 5.38 7.97 -36.56
C ASP A 225 4.22 8.67 -35.85
N ALA A 226 3.30 7.90 -35.24
CA ALA A 226 2.17 8.44 -34.50
C ALA A 226 2.63 9.29 -33.31
N ILE A 227 3.63 8.82 -32.53
CA ILE A 227 4.23 9.59 -31.44
C ILE A 227 4.86 10.87 -31.97
N TYR A 228 5.67 10.77 -33.03
CA TYR A 228 6.34 11.91 -33.64
C TYR A 228 5.34 12.99 -34.08
N TYR A 229 4.31 12.62 -34.84
CA TYR A 229 3.34 13.60 -35.34
C TYR A 229 2.45 14.19 -34.23
N ARG A 230 2.14 13.42 -33.18
CA ARG A 230 1.46 13.94 -31.99
C ARG A 230 2.29 15.01 -31.29
N ASP A 231 3.58 14.76 -31.12
CA ASP A 231 4.47 15.69 -30.41
C ASP A 231 4.76 16.94 -31.26
N GLU A 232 4.93 16.80 -32.58
CA GLU A 232 4.97 17.93 -33.51
C GLU A 232 3.69 18.77 -33.48
N ALA A 233 2.51 18.15 -33.41
CA ALA A 233 1.23 18.85 -33.29
C ALA A 233 1.11 19.61 -31.95
N ARG A 234 1.59 19.01 -30.84
CA ARG A 234 1.64 19.66 -29.53
C ARG A 234 2.57 20.88 -29.56
N ASP A 235 3.72 20.77 -30.22
CA ASP A 235 4.66 21.88 -30.35
C ASP A 235 4.15 22.98 -31.29
N ALA A 236 3.49 22.62 -32.40
CA ALA A 236 2.80 23.58 -33.25
C ALA A 236 1.70 24.34 -32.48
N PHE A 237 0.92 23.63 -31.66
CA PHE A 237 -0.08 24.25 -30.79
C PHE A 237 0.55 25.18 -29.75
N ARG A 238 1.66 24.78 -29.09
CA ARG A 238 2.39 25.62 -28.13
C ARG A 238 2.92 26.91 -28.76
N ARG A 239 3.34 26.86 -30.03
CA ARG A 239 3.78 28.04 -30.81
C ARG A 239 2.63 28.91 -31.32
N GLY A 240 1.38 28.41 -31.27
CA GLY A 240 0.20 29.09 -31.81
C GLY A 240 -0.03 28.85 -33.31
N ASP A 241 0.73 27.95 -33.93
CA ASP A 241 0.63 27.59 -35.36
C ASP A 241 -0.56 26.65 -35.65
N MET A 242 -1.15 26.06 -34.61
CA MET A 242 -2.25 25.08 -34.71
C MET A 242 -3.40 25.44 -33.76
N GLY A 243 -4.63 25.36 -34.26
CA GLY A 243 -5.84 25.58 -33.46
C GLY A 243 -6.25 24.35 -32.64
N ILE A 244 -7.08 24.56 -31.61
CA ILE A 244 -7.52 23.49 -30.70
C ILE A 244 -8.28 22.36 -31.42
N ARG A 245 -9.06 22.67 -32.47
CA ARG A 245 -9.81 21.67 -33.24
C ARG A 245 -8.88 20.72 -34.00
N GLU A 246 -7.83 21.26 -34.60
CA GLU A 246 -6.88 20.48 -35.36
C GLU A 246 -5.99 19.63 -34.44
N ARG A 247 -5.55 20.21 -33.31
CA ARG A 247 -4.88 19.45 -32.26
C ARG A 247 -5.73 18.28 -31.77
N ALA A 248 -7.01 18.53 -31.46
CA ALA A 248 -7.92 17.47 -31.03
C ALA A 248 -8.11 16.38 -32.10
N LEU A 249 -8.13 16.75 -33.39
CA LEU A 249 -8.21 15.79 -34.49
C LEU A 249 -6.95 14.90 -34.56
N VAL A 250 -5.76 15.48 -34.42
CA VAL A 250 -4.50 14.72 -34.35
C VAL A 250 -4.48 13.78 -33.14
N GLU A 251 -4.89 14.26 -31.96
CA GLU A 251 -4.98 13.45 -30.75
C GLU A 251 -5.97 12.27 -30.93
N ARG A 252 -7.13 12.50 -31.57
CA ARG A 252 -8.09 11.43 -31.89
C ARG A 252 -7.52 10.38 -32.85
N ILE A 253 -6.84 10.81 -33.92
CA ILE A 253 -6.18 9.89 -34.87
C ILE A 253 -5.07 9.09 -34.18
N PHE A 254 -4.27 9.75 -33.34
CA PHE A 254 -3.24 9.11 -32.53
C PHE A 254 -3.83 7.98 -31.67
N TRP A 255 -4.90 8.27 -30.93
CA TRP A 255 -5.53 7.28 -30.06
C TRP A 255 -6.24 6.15 -30.81
N TYR A 256 -6.83 6.42 -31.98
CA TYR A 256 -7.30 5.37 -32.90
C TYR A 256 -6.14 4.43 -33.30
N ALA A 257 -4.98 4.99 -33.66
CA ALA A 257 -3.81 4.18 -34.03
C ALA A 257 -3.34 3.33 -32.85
N MET A 258 -3.19 3.91 -31.66
CA MET A 258 -2.78 3.18 -30.44
C MET A 258 -3.74 2.04 -30.11
N GLN A 259 -5.06 2.27 -30.18
CA GLN A 259 -6.06 1.24 -29.92
C GLN A 259 -6.01 0.10 -30.93
N LYS A 260 -5.78 0.41 -32.20
CA LYS A 260 -5.61 -0.60 -33.23
C LYS A 260 -4.31 -1.39 -33.05
N ILE A 261 -3.23 -0.76 -32.58
CA ILE A 261 -1.97 -1.43 -32.22
C ILE A 261 -2.21 -2.39 -31.05
N GLN A 262 -2.84 -1.93 -29.97
CA GLN A 262 -3.14 -2.73 -28.79
C GLN A 262 -3.93 -4.00 -29.14
N ARG A 263 -5.00 -3.88 -29.94
CA ARG A 263 -5.78 -5.04 -30.43
C ARG A 263 -4.96 -6.05 -31.24
N ILE A 264 -3.92 -5.60 -31.95
CA ILE A 264 -3.03 -6.51 -32.70
C ILE A 264 -2.00 -7.14 -31.74
N LEU A 265 -1.51 -6.40 -30.75
CA LEU A 265 -0.59 -6.88 -29.71
C LEU A 265 -1.22 -7.95 -28.82
N GLU A 266 -2.50 -7.85 -28.48
CA GLU A 266 -3.26 -8.86 -27.70
C GLU A 266 -3.19 -10.27 -28.33
N GLY A 267 -3.00 -10.36 -29.65
CA GLY A 267 -2.86 -11.62 -30.38
C GLY A 267 -1.41 -12.16 -30.44
N MET A 268 -0.43 -11.42 -29.94
CA MET A 268 0.99 -11.79 -30.01
C MET A 268 1.44 -12.54 -28.78
N ARG A 269 2.36 -13.49 -28.98
CA ARG A 269 2.99 -14.24 -27.88
C ARG A 269 4.09 -13.43 -27.16
N TYR A 270 4.66 -12.44 -27.83
CA TYR A 270 5.70 -11.56 -27.30
C TYR A 270 5.40 -10.13 -27.77
N VAL A 271 5.27 -9.21 -26.82
CA VAL A 271 5.12 -7.79 -27.09
C VAL A 271 6.52 -7.18 -27.18
N PRO A 272 6.89 -6.52 -28.29
CA PRO A 272 8.17 -5.83 -28.39
C PRO A 272 8.33 -4.73 -27.34
N ASP A 273 9.55 -4.55 -26.84
CA ASP A 273 9.89 -3.61 -25.76
C ASP A 273 9.48 -2.16 -26.08
N ASP A 274 9.41 -1.77 -27.36
CA ASP A 274 8.96 -0.44 -27.78
C ASP A 274 7.52 -0.10 -27.34
N PHE A 275 6.70 -1.12 -27.05
CA PHE A 275 5.30 -0.97 -26.63
C PHE A 275 5.11 -1.08 -25.12
N GLU A 276 6.19 -1.17 -24.35
CA GLU A 276 6.12 -1.21 -22.88
C GLU A 276 5.41 0.06 -22.34
N GLY A 277 4.44 -0.14 -21.44
CA GLY A 277 3.63 0.95 -20.89
C GLY A 277 2.45 1.42 -21.76
N LEU A 278 2.26 0.86 -22.97
CA LEU A 278 1.09 1.18 -23.79
C LEU A 278 -0.22 0.80 -23.10
N ASP A 279 -0.27 -0.36 -22.44
CA ASP A 279 -1.46 -0.81 -21.71
C ASP A 279 -1.84 0.11 -20.55
N GLU A 280 -0.85 0.66 -19.84
CA GLU A 280 -1.07 1.65 -18.78
C GLU A 280 -1.61 2.96 -19.37
N ALA A 281 -1.00 3.45 -20.45
CA ALA A 281 -1.42 4.67 -21.14
C ALA A 281 -2.83 4.58 -21.76
N MET A 282 -3.29 3.35 -22.04
CA MET A 282 -4.59 3.03 -22.63
C MET A 282 -5.61 2.50 -21.61
N SER A 283 -5.24 2.44 -20.33
CA SER A 283 -6.11 1.94 -19.28
C SER A 283 -7.25 2.90 -18.96
N ASP A 284 -8.40 2.35 -18.59
CA ASP A 284 -9.45 3.14 -17.97
C ASP A 284 -9.03 3.59 -16.58
N VAL A 285 -9.62 4.68 -16.10
CA VAL A 285 -9.48 5.10 -14.70
C VAL A 285 -10.81 4.89 -13.99
N TYR A 286 -10.85 3.97 -13.03
CA TYR A 286 -12.02 3.73 -12.19
C TYR A 286 -11.85 4.54 -10.90
N TYR A 287 -12.81 5.40 -10.58
CA TYR A 287 -12.77 6.26 -9.40
C TYR A 287 -13.40 5.53 -8.21
N GLY A 288 -12.57 4.95 -7.35
CA GLY A 288 -12.99 4.28 -6.14
C GLY A 288 -13.30 5.29 -5.03
N ASN A 289 -14.38 5.07 -4.30
CA ASN A 289 -14.75 5.87 -3.13
C ASN A 289 -13.90 5.49 -1.91
N LEU A 290 -12.60 5.81 -1.97
CA LEU A 290 -11.64 5.57 -0.91
C LEU A 290 -10.58 6.68 -0.87
N SER A 291 -9.72 6.64 0.15
CA SER A 291 -8.46 7.35 0.20
C SER A 291 -7.35 6.33 0.33
N VAL A 292 -6.42 6.31 -0.63
CA VAL A 292 -5.24 5.42 -0.59
C VAL A 292 -4.34 5.81 0.57
N PHE A 293 -4.21 7.09 0.88
CA PHE A 293 -3.39 7.58 2.00
C PHE A 293 -3.94 7.16 3.37
N GLN A 294 -5.27 7.13 3.51
CA GLN A 294 -5.93 6.71 4.75
C GLN A 294 -5.95 5.19 4.89
N SER A 295 -6.32 4.45 3.84
CA SER A 295 -6.66 3.02 3.96
C SER A 295 -5.58 2.08 3.42
N LEU A 296 -4.67 2.57 2.57
CA LEU A 296 -3.66 1.77 1.87
C LEU A 296 -2.27 2.47 1.85
N PRO A 297 -1.77 3.00 2.98
CA PRO A 297 -0.55 3.82 2.99
C PRO A 297 0.70 3.07 2.49
N ASP A 298 0.78 1.75 2.63
CA ASP A 298 1.93 0.97 2.12
C ASP A 298 1.92 0.90 0.58
N VAL A 299 0.75 0.95 -0.07
CA VAL A 299 0.65 1.01 -1.54
C VAL A 299 1.33 2.28 -2.04
N TRP A 300 1.07 3.41 -1.37
CA TRP A 300 1.69 4.70 -1.69
C TRP A 300 3.17 4.77 -1.27
N ALA A 301 3.48 4.49 0.00
CA ALA A 301 4.79 4.78 0.58
C ALA A 301 5.91 3.84 0.11
N ILE A 302 5.57 2.57 -0.13
CA ILE A 302 6.56 1.53 -0.44
C ILE A 302 6.22 0.70 -1.67
N ASN A 303 5.16 1.04 -2.41
CA ASN A 303 4.69 0.28 -3.57
C ASN A 303 4.31 -1.18 -3.21
N GLN A 304 3.76 -1.39 -2.02
CA GLN A 304 3.28 -2.70 -1.61
C GLN A 304 2.16 -3.17 -2.56
N ILE A 305 2.24 -4.43 -2.99
CA ILE A 305 1.18 -5.06 -3.79
C ILE A 305 0.20 -5.72 -2.84
N LEU A 306 -1.09 -5.50 -3.09
CA LEU A 306 -2.20 -6.11 -2.37
C LEU A 306 -3.14 -6.77 -3.39
N PRO A 307 -3.77 -7.92 -3.07
CA PRO A 307 -4.80 -8.47 -3.94
C PRO A 307 -5.99 -7.52 -4.02
N VAL A 308 -6.35 -7.15 -5.26
CA VAL A 308 -7.51 -6.29 -5.54
C VAL A 308 -8.41 -7.03 -6.53
N MET A 309 -9.69 -7.15 -6.22
CA MET A 309 -10.66 -7.75 -7.15
C MET A 309 -12.09 -7.28 -6.88
N PRO A 310 -12.98 -7.33 -7.90
CA PRO A 310 -14.42 -7.21 -7.68
C PRO A 310 -14.91 -8.29 -6.71
N ILE A 311 -15.84 -7.97 -5.82
CA ILE A 311 -16.41 -8.95 -4.87
C ILE A 311 -17.75 -9.53 -5.33
N HIS A 312 -18.18 -9.16 -6.53
CA HIS A 312 -19.40 -9.62 -7.17
C HIS A 312 -19.19 -9.73 -8.68
N ARG A 313 -20.19 -10.22 -9.42
CA ARG A 313 -20.12 -10.50 -10.87
C ARG A 313 -19.01 -11.46 -11.30
N LEU A 314 -18.44 -12.25 -10.38
CA LEU A 314 -17.34 -13.20 -10.62
C LEU A 314 -17.60 -14.32 -11.64
N LYS A 315 -18.82 -14.41 -12.18
CA LYS A 315 -19.20 -15.35 -13.25
C LYS A 315 -19.24 -14.67 -14.63
N GLU A 316 -19.08 -13.36 -14.67
CA GLU A 316 -18.95 -12.56 -15.89
C GLU A 316 -17.46 -12.35 -16.16
N ALA A 317 -17.05 -12.43 -17.42
CA ALA A 317 -15.66 -12.11 -17.77
C ALA A 317 -15.47 -10.58 -17.71
N PRO A 318 -14.42 -10.06 -17.05
CA PRO A 318 -14.07 -8.64 -17.13
C PRO A 318 -13.69 -8.27 -18.57
N THR A 319 -14.05 -7.07 -19.00
CA THR A 319 -13.89 -6.61 -20.40
C THR A 319 -13.10 -5.31 -20.52
N ARG A 320 -12.66 -4.74 -19.39
CA ARG A 320 -11.94 -3.47 -19.33
C ARG A 320 -10.67 -3.66 -18.51
N ASN A 321 -9.57 -3.06 -18.94
CA ASN A 321 -8.34 -2.96 -18.15
C ASN A 321 -8.27 -1.56 -17.56
N ALA A 322 -8.07 -1.47 -16.25
CA ALA A 322 -8.16 -0.20 -15.54
C ALA A 322 -7.13 -0.08 -14.43
N ILE A 323 -6.77 1.15 -14.09
CA ILE A 323 -6.24 1.50 -12.77
C ILE A 323 -7.38 2.01 -11.88
N ILE A 324 -7.17 1.98 -10.57
CA ILE A 324 -8.14 2.54 -9.62
C ILE A 324 -7.56 3.83 -9.06
N SER A 325 -8.19 4.96 -9.36
CA SER A 325 -7.91 6.24 -8.71
C SER A 325 -8.82 6.36 -7.48
N ASP A 326 -8.30 6.95 -6.41
CA ASP A 326 -9.08 7.33 -5.26
C ASP A 326 -9.80 8.68 -5.51
N ILE A 327 -10.53 9.19 -4.51
CA ILE A 327 -11.27 10.47 -4.62
C ILE A 327 -10.47 11.69 -4.16
N THR A 328 -9.19 11.53 -3.84
CA THR A 328 -8.33 12.65 -3.48
C THR A 328 -8.00 13.51 -4.69
N CYS A 329 -7.46 14.70 -4.45
CA CYS A 329 -6.98 15.57 -5.51
C CYS A 329 -5.52 15.30 -5.89
N ASP A 330 -4.88 14.32 -5.26
CA ASP A 330 -3.49 13.96 -5.48
C ASP A 330 -3.38 12.85 -6.51
N CYS A 331 -2.47 12.99 -7.47
CA CYS A 331 -2.27 11.98 -8.51
C CYS A 331 -1.62 10.69 -7.99
N ASP A 332 -1.03 10.73 -6.79
CA ASP A 332 -0.48 9.56 -6.11
C ASP A 332 -1.57 8.72 -5.42
N GLY A 333 -2.79 9.26 -5.28
CA GLY A 333 -3.98 8.58 -4.77
C GLY A 333 -4.52 7.55 -5.76
N LYS A 334 -3.74 6.50 -6.06
CA LYS A 334 -4.12 5.46 -7.01
C LYS A 334 -3.51 4.10 -6.69
N ILE A 335 -4.14 3.06 -7.23
CA ILE A 335 -3.65 1.69 -7.29
C ILE A 335 -3.38 1.38 -8.77
N ASP A 336 -2.11 1.30 -9.13
CA ASP A 336 -1.62 1.09 -10.51
C ASP A 336 -0.62 -0.09 -10.63
N ARG A 337 -0.54 -0.90 -9.58
CA ARG A 337 0.29 -2.11 -9.50
C ARG A 337 -0.55 -3.26 -8.97
N PHE A 338 -0.63 -4.32 -9.76
CA PHE A 338 -1.48 -5.47 -9.48
C PHE A 338 -0.68 -6.76 -9.63
N ILE A 339 -1.25 -7.84 -9.09
CA ILE A 339 -0.68 -9.18 -9.14
C ILE A 339 -0.76 -9.71 -10.58
N ASP A 340 0.35 -10.27 -11.08
CA ASP A 340 0.39 -11.04 -12.31
C ASP A 340 1.37 -12.24 -12.21
N LEU A 341 1.24 -13.20 -13.13
CA LEU A 341 1.98 -14.47 -13.12
C LEU A 341 3.47 -14.32 -13.49
N GLN A 342 3.84 -13.26 -14.21
CA GLN A 342 5.21 -13.09 -14.72
C GLN A 342 5.92 -11.90 -14.05
N ASP A 343 5.21 -10.80 -13.81
CA ASP A 343 5.72 -9.60 -13.14
C ASP A 343 4.56 -8.84 -12.49
N VAL A 344 4.73 -7.56 -12.18
CA VAL A 344 3.70 -6.65 -11.70
C VAL A 344 2.86 -6.13 -12.86
N ALA A 345 1.56 -6.45 -12.87
CA ALA A 345 0.63 -5.87 -13.82
C ALA A 345 0.41 -4.37 -13.53
N ARG A 346 0.28 -3.57 -14.59
CA ARG A 346 -0.02 -2.12 -14.51
C ARG A 346 -1.49 -1.79 -14.57
N THR A 347 -2.33 -2.79 -14.84
CA THR A 347 -3.78 -2.65 -14.93
C THR A 347 -4.47 -3.86 -14.34
N LEU A 348 -5.72 -3.69 -13.94
CA LEU A 348 -6.58 -4.73 -13.40
C LEU A 348 -7.75 -4.97 -14.36
N PRO A 349 -8.02 -6.23 -14.75
CA PRO A 349 -9.24 -6.58 -15.48
C PRO A 349 -10.48 -6.34 -14.62
N LEU A 350 -11.33 -5.41 -15.03
CA LEU A 350 -12.61 -5.06 -14.40
C LEU A 350 -13.79 -5.22 -15.36
N HIS A 351 -14.97 -5.36 -14.79
CA HIS A 351 -16.22 -5.38 -15.55
C HIS A 351 -16.62 -3.96 -15.94
N GLU A 352 -17.25 -3.82 -17.11
CA GLU A 352 -17.91 -2.57 -17.48
C GLU A 352 -18.98 -2.18 -16.44
N LEU A 353 -18.96 -0.89 -16.04
CA LEU A 353 -19.95 -0.31 -15.14
C LEU A 353 -21.34 -0.29 -15.80
N LYS A 354 -22.35 -0.68 -15.03
CA LYS A 354 -23.76 -0.61 -15.44
C LYS A 354 -24.42 0.55 -14.71
N HIS A 355 -25.18 1.35 -15.45
CA HIS A 355 -25.85 2.51 -14.88
C HIS A 355 -26.89 2.09 -13.82
N GLY A 356 -26.82 2.70 -12.63
CA GLY A 356 -27.71 2.40 -11.51
C GLY A 356 -27.39 1.11 -10.75
N GLU A 357 -26.25 0.45 -11.02
CA GLU A 357 -25.77 -0.70 -10.24
C GLU A 357 -24.47 -0.35 -9.53
N ASP A 358 -24.39 -0.66 -8.24
CA ASP A 358 -23.15 -0.54 -7.48
C ASP A 358 -22.09 -1.51 -8.00
N TYR A 359 -20.85 -1.02 -8.08
CA TYR A 359 -19.72 -1.83 -8.43
C TYR A 359 -18.68 -1.83 -7.31
N LEU A 360 -18.77 -2.85 -6.45
CA LEU A 360 -17.91 -3.03 -5.29
C LEU A 360 -16.60 -3.76 -5.62
N VAL A 361 -15.50 -3.22 -5.09
CA VAL A 361 -14.14 -3.78 -5.16
C VAL A 361 -13.64 -4.02 -3.73
N GLY A 362 -12.93 -5.14 -3.57
CA GLY A 362 -12.26 -5.50 -2.32
C GLY A 362 -10.75 -5.45 -2.47
N VAL A 363 -10.07 -4.91 -1.46
CA VAL A 363 -8.61 -4.99 -1.28
C VAL A 363 -8.33 -5.88 -0.09
N PHE A 364 -7.60 -6.96 -0.32
CA PHE A 364 -7.36 -8.01 0.64
C PHE A 364 -5.97 -7.86 1.27
N LEU A 365 -5.76 -8.57 2.38
CA LEU A 365 -4.49 -8.58 3.12
C LEU A 365 -4.10 -7.21 3.72
N VAL A 366 -5.09 -6.36 3.99
CA VAL A 366 -4.92 -4.99 4.53
C VAL A 366 -4.78 -4.93 6.05
N GLY A 367 -4.87 -6.06 6.75
CA GLY A 367 -4.95 -6.05 8.22
C GLY A 367 -3.64 -5.71 8.94
N ALA A 368 -2.50 -5.72 8.24
CA ALA A 368 -1.20 -5.36 8.83
C ALA A 368 -0.80 -3.94 8.42
N TYR A 369 -0.42 -3.11 9.40
CA TYR A 369 0.08 -1.73 9.25
C TYR A 369 -0.91 -0.69 8.70
N GLN A 370 -1.84 -1.06 7.81
CA GLN A 370 -2.62 -0.06 7.06
C GLN A 370 -3.47 0.85 7.94
N GLU A 371 -4.27 0.28 8.85
CA GLU A 371 -5.15 1.06 9.73
C GLU A 371 -4.37 2.04 10.63
N THR A 372 -3.20 1.65 11.15
CA THR A 372 -2.42 2.52 12.06
C THR A 372 -1.62 3.60 11.33
N LEU A 373 -1.28 3.38 10.06
CA LEU A 373 -0.44 4.29 9.28
C LEU A 373 -1.24 5.28 8.43
N GLY A 374 -2.57 5.14 8.38
CA GLY A 374 -3.45 6.02 7.64
C GLY A 374 -3.31 7.49 8.01
N ASP A 375 -3.43 8.36 7.02
CA ASP A 375 -3.46 9.81 7.22
C ASP A 375 -4.74 10.47 6.67
N LEU A 376 -5.00 11.67 7.17
CA LEU A 376 -6.16 12.50 6.84
C LEU A 376 -5.95 13.34 5.57
N HIS A 377 -5.32 12.80 4.52
CA HIS A 377 -5.15 13.52 3.26
C HIS A 377 -6.51 13.99 2.73
N ASN A 378 -6.60 15.26 2.33
CA ASN A 378 -7.86 15.92 1.95
C ASN A 378 -8.98 15.89 3.01
N LEU A 379 -8.63 15.70 4.29
CA LEU A 379 -9.59 15.58 5.39
C LEU A 379 -10.56 14.39 5.21
N LEU A 380 -10.15 13.36 4.47
CA LEU A 380 -10.84 12.08 4.43
C LEU A 380 -10.44 11.29 5.68
N GLY A 381 -11.43 11.01 6.54
CA GLY A 381 -11.19 10.41 7.84
C GLY A 381 -11.22 8.89 7.84
N ASP A 382 -11.22 8.35 9.06
CA ASP A 382 -11.30 6.91 9.31
C ASP A 382 -12.54 6.31 8.64
N THR A 383 -12.40 5.07 8.15
CA THR A 383 -13.49 4.37 7.48
C THR A 383 -14.40 3.63 8.45
N ASN A 384 -15.63 3.33 8.03
CA ASN A 384 -16.51 2.44 8.79
C ASN A 384 -15.87 1.04 8.93
N VAL A 385 -15.87 0.48 10.14
CA VAL A 385 -15.31 -0.86 10.43
C VAL A 385 -16.38 -1.77 11.01
N ALA A 386 -16.59 -2.93 10.39
CA ALA A 386 -17.46 -3.98 10.89
C ALA A 386 -16.67 -5.27 11.17
N SER A 387 -16.73 -5.77 12.41
CA SER A 387 -16.15 -7.05 12.82
C SER A 387 -17.21 -8.14 12.74
N ILE A 388 -16.99 -9.12 11.85
CA ILE A 388 -17.94 -10.20 11.58
C ILE A 388 -17.41 -11.51 12.16
N ARG A 389 -18.28 -12.25 12.86
CA ARG A 389 -18.04 -13.64 13.25
C ARG A 389 -19.01 -14.54 12.52
N VAL A 390 -18.48 -15.62 11.94
CA VAL A 390 -19.28 -16.68 11.32
C VAL A 390 -19.32 -17.88 12.27
N GLY A 391 -20.51 -18.24 12.75
CA GLY A 391 -20.73 -19.39 13.61
C GLY A 391 -20.66 -20.72 12.85
N ASP A 392 -20.57 -21.84 13.58
CA ASP A 392 -20.44 -23.19 13.01
C ASP A 392 -21.60 -23.61 12.08
N ASN A 393 -22.76 -22.97 12.24
CA ASN A 393 -23.97 -23.15 11.43
C ASN A 393 -24.06 -22.17 10.23
N GLY A 394 -23.07 -21.30 10.02
CA GLY A 394 -23.09 -20.23 9.03
C GLY A 394 -23.83 -18.96 9.46
N GLU A 395 -24.21 -18.84 10.73
CA GLU A 395 -24.81 -17.62 11.28
C GLU A 395 -23.80 -16.47 11.30
N ILE A 396 -24.23 -15.30 10.86
CA ILE A 396 -23.41 -14.08 10.80
C ILE A 396 -23.74 -13.22 12.03
N GLU A 397 -22.75 -13.01 12.87
CA GLU A 397 -22.81 -12.14 14.04
C GLU A 397 -21.94 -10.89 13.80
N TYR A 398 -22.55 -9.70 13.92
CA TYR A 398 -21.85 -8.42 13.93
C TYR A 398 -21.35 -8.15 15.35
N VAL A 399 -20.07 -8.40 15.59
CA VAL A 399 -19.46 -8.34 16.93
C VAL A 399 -19.19 -6.89 17.34
N ARG A 400 -18.78 -6.06 16.39
CA ARG A 400 -18.42 -4.66 16.62
C ARG A 400 -18.63 -3.87 15.35
N GLU A 401 -19.22 -2.69 15.48
CA GLU A 401 -19.36 -1.71 14.41
C GLU A 401 -18.77 -0.39 14.92
N LEU A 402 -17.90 0.21 14.13
CA LEU A 402 -17.33 1.53 14.36
C LEU A 402 -17.72 2.40 13.17
N GLU A 403 -18.37 3.51 13.46
CA GLU A 403 -18.62 4.54 12.47
C GLU A 403 -17.30 5.26 12.16
N GLY A 404 -17.08 5.52 10.88
CA GLY A 404 -15.97 6.35 10.42
C GLY A 404 -16.19 7.81 10.75
N ASP A 405 -15.17 8.64 10.49
CA ASP A 405 -15.23 10.06 10.87
C ASP A 405 -16.25 10.82 10.02
N SER A 406 -16.96 11.73 10.68
CA SER A 406 -17.76 12.76 10.00
C SER A 406 -16.92 13.99 9.66
N VAL A 407 -17.45 14.88 8.82
CA VAL A 407 -16.80 16.17 8.51
C VAL A 407 -16.56 17.00 9.78
N GLU A 408 -17.45 16.95 10.77
CA GLU A 408 -17.27 17.66 12.04
C GLU A 408 -16.16 17.08 12.92
N ASP A 409 -15.94 15.76 12.88
CA ASP A 409 -14.84 15.10 13.58
C ASP A 409 -13.50 15.53 12.99
N VAL A 410 -13.36 15.45 11.67
CA VAL A 410 -12.11 15.82 10.99
C VAL A 410 -11.81 17.32 11.13
N LEU A 411 -12.83 18.18 11.06
CA LEU A 411 -12.65 19.61 11.34
C LEU A 411 -12.19 19.88 12.78
N SER A 412 -12.61 19.05 13.73
CA SER A 412 -12.15 19.17 15.12
C SER A 412 -10.67 18.79 15.25
N TYR A 413 -10.15 17.83 14.46
CA TYR A 413 -8.72 17.51 14.43
C TYR A 413 -7.85 18.67 13.94
N VAL A 414 -8.37 19.49 13.03
CA VAL A 414 -7.69 20.70 12.54
C VAL A 414 -8.07 21.96 13.33
N GLU A 415 -8.46 21.79 14.60
CA GLU A 415 -8.68 22.85 15.59
C GLU A 415 -9.83 23.83 15.25
N TYR A 416 -10.78 23.41 14.42
CA TYR A 416 -12.05 24.14 14.27
C TYR A 416 -13.04 23.73 15.36
N ASN A 417 -13.95 24.64 15.69
CA ASN A 417 -15.10 24.35 16.52
C ASN A 417 -16.36 24.21 15.65
N PRO A 418 -16.88 22.98 15.39
CA PRO A 418 -18.04 22.76 14.54
C PRO A 418 -19.28 23.57 14.96
N LYS A 419 -19.51 23.71 16.27
CA LYS A 419 -20.65 24.51 16.79
C LYS A 419 -20.52 25.98 16.43
N GLU A 420 -19.31 26.52 16.49
CA GLU A 420 -19.06 27.90 16.09
C GLU A 420 -19.24 28.10 14.57
N LEU A 421 -18.74 27.16 13.75
CA LEU A 421 -18.93 27.18 12.30
C LEU A 421 -20.41 27.17 11.91
N LEU A 422 -21.21 26.30 12.53
CA LEU A 422 -22.66 26.24 12.33
C LEU A 422 -23.34 27.57 12.67
N ASN A 423 -22.96 28.21 13.79
CA ASN A 423 -23.53 29.50 14.18
C ASN A 423 -23.15 30.62 13.21
N ARG A 424 -21.87 30.70 12.80
CA ARG A 424 -21.40 31.66 11.80
C ARG A 424 -22.12 31.49 10.46
N PHE A 425 -22.36 30.25 10.03
CA PHE A 425 -23.10 29.97 8.81
C PHE A 425 -24.57 30.42 8.90
N ARG A 426 -25.23 30.16 10.03
CA ARG A 426 -26.61 30.63 10.30
C ARG A 426 -26.70 32.16 10.23
N GLU A 427 -25.79 32.88 10.87
CA GLU A 427 -25.75 34.35 10.83
C GLU A 427 -25.53 34.90 9.41
N LYS A 428 -24.68 34.23 8.61
CA LYS A 428 -24.47 34.55 7.20
C LYS A 428 -25.75 34.35 6.38
N ALA A 429 -26.45 33.25 6.58
CA ALA A 429 -27.71 32.96 5.89
C ALA A 429 -28.81 33.97 6.28
N GLU A 430 -28.88 34.40 7.55
CA GLU A 430 -29.82 35.44 8.00
C GLU A 430 -29.53 36.81 7.37
N ARG A 431 -28.25 37.16 7.24
CA ARG A 431 -27.84 38.38 6.53
C ARG A 431 -28.28 38.35 5.06
N ALA A 432 -28.09 37.22 4.38
CA ALA A 432 -28.52 37.04 3.00
C ALA A 432 -30.04 37.19 2.81
N VAL A 433 -30.85 36.78 3.80
CA VAL A 433 -32.29 37.06 3.79
C VAL A 433 -32.59 38.55 3.91
N ARG A 434 -31.90 39.27 4.82
CA ARG A 434 -32.08 40.73 5.00
C ARG A 434 -31.67 41.52 3.76
N GLU A 435 -30.66 41.06 3.04
CA GLU A 435 -30.17 41.65 1.79
C GLU A 435 -31.00 41.25 0.57
N GLY A 436 -32.02 40.37 0.73
CA GLY A 436 -32.91 39.94 -0.35
C GLY A 436 -32.27 38.97 -1.34
N MET A 437 -31.12 38.37 -1.02
CA MET A 437 -30.45 37.38 -1.87
C MET A 437 -31.14 36.01 -1.84
N ILE A 438 -31.72 35.64 -0.69
CA ILE A 438 -32.46 34.39 -0.49
C ILE A 438 -33.74 34.62 0.30
N THR A 439 -34.70 33.71 0.14
CA THR A 439 -35.95 33.68 0.91
C THR A 439 -35.77 32.98 2.27
N GLY A 440 -36.74 33.17 3.18
CA GLY A 440 -36.75 32.47 4.46
C GLY A 440 -36.83 30.93 4.33
N GLN A 441 -37.51 30.43 3.30
CA GLN A 441 -37.55 29.00 2.99
C GLN A 441 -36.18 28.48 2.51
N GLN A 442 -35.53 29.20 1.59
CA GLN A 442 -34.18 28.87 1.13
C GLN A 442 -33.16 28.91 2.26
N ARG A 443 -33.27 29.88 3.20
CA ARG A 443 -32.43 29.90 4.41
C ARG A 443 -32.51 28.60 5.19
N LYS A 444 -33.72 28.08 5.42
CA LYS A 444 -33.91 26.82 6.14
C LYS A 444 -33.29 25.65 5.39
N ALA A 445 -33.52 25.56 4.08
CA ALA A 445 -32.96 24.50 3.23
C ALA A 445 -31.42 24.50 3.26
N VAL A 446 -30.79 25.65 2.99
CA VAL A 446 -29.33 25.78 2.96
C VAL A 446 -28.70 25.52 4.33
N THR A 447 -29.35 25.94 5.42
CA THR A 447 -28.87 25.65 6.77
C THR A 447 -28.97 24.17 7.13
N SER A 448 -30.04 23.48 6.68
CA SER A 448 -30.19 22.04 6.88
C SER A 448 -29.11 21.28 6.13
N ALA A 449 -28.95 21.58 4.83
CA ALA A 449 -27.94 20.95 3.98
C ALA A 449 -26.52 21.15 4.52
N PHE A 450 -26.18 22.34 5.03
CA PHE A 450 -24.88 22.57 5.66
C PHE A 450 -24.70 21.75 6.95
N ASN A 451 -25.75 21.63 7.78
CA ASN A 451 -25.68 20.84 9.01
C ASN A 451 -25.66 19.33 8.74
N GLU A 452 -26.34 18.87 7.70
CA GLU A 452 -26.26 17.49 7.20
C GLU A 452 -24.86 17.20 6.67
N GLY A 453 -24.30 18.05 5.82
CA GLY A 453 -22.93 17.89 5.31
C GLY A 453 -21.85 17.91 6.40
N MET A 454 -22.04 18.67 7.50
CA MET A 454 -21.13 18.65 8.64
C MET A 454 -21.17 17.32 9.42
N ARG A 455 -22.32 16.65 9.46
CA ARG A 455 -22.49 15.37 10.16
C ARG A 455 -22.33 14.16 9.24
N GLY A 456 -22.30 14.39 7.94
CA GLY A 456 -22.11 13.39 6.93
C GLY A 456 -20.73 12.76 7.03
N TYR A 457 -20.65 11.53 6.54
CA TYR A 457 -19.40 10.80 6.40
C TYR A 457 -18.46 11.56 5.45
N THR A 458 -17.14 11.44 5.64
CA THR A 458 -16.18 12.21 4.83
C THR A 458 -16.09 11.73 3.37
N TYR A 459 -16.60 10.54 3.07
CA TYR A 459 -16.59 9.94 1.74
C TYR A 459 -17.90 10.23 0.98
N TYR A 460 -17.93 9.97 -0.33
CA TYR A 460 -19.12 10.24 -1.12
C TYR A 460 -20.26 9.28 -0.77
N GLU A 461 -21.46 9.84 -0.63
CA GLU A 461 -22.71 9.09 -0.61
C GLU A 461 -23.29 9.10 -2.04
N THR A 462 -23.70 7.94 -2.54
CA THR A 462 -24.50 7.88 -3.77
C THR A 462 -25.91 8.40 -3.47
N ASP A 463 -26.53 9.12 -4.41
CA ASP A 463 -27.86 9.76 -4.28
C ASP A 463 -29.04 8.78 -4.01
N GLU A 464 -28.78 7.52 -3.67
CA GLU A 464 -29.76 6.51 -3.30
C GLU A 464 -29.47 5.96 -1.90
N GLY A 465 -29.92 6.71 -0.87
CA GLY A 465 -29.96 6.31 0.53
C GLY A 465 -30.83 7.21 1.38
#